data_AF-A0A7J9EV35-F1
#
_entry.id   AF-A0A7J9EV35-F1
#
_cell.length_a   1.000
_cell.length_b   1.000
_cell.length_c   1.000
_cell.angle_alpha   90.00
_cell.angle_beta   90.00
_cell.angle_gamma   90.00
#
_symmetry.space_group_name_H-M   'P 1'
#
loop_
_entity.id
_entity.type
_entity.pdbx_description
1 polymer ?
#
loop_
_entity_poly.entity_id
_entity_poly.type
_entity_poly.pdbx_seq_one_letter_code
_entity_poly.pdbx_strand_id
1 'polypeptide(L)'
;MSTNNIAESSNTQNPILKLLDCSLRVSVIPLSVATIWLTVTNKQDNSIYGDVKFNNLLGLKYMVCTCAICAAYALFAAIASWIRYFVTKAWLFFVSDQIVAYLMVTSGAAVMEILYLAYNGDQKITWSEACSSYGKFCNKMKVALILHALVLCCFIVLALISAYRAFSKFDPPFLSKQDNEERT
;
A
#
# COMPACT_ATOMS: atom_id res chain seq x y z
N MET A 1 -5.71 43.88 24.97
CA MET A 1 -6.45 42.67 25.38
C MET A 1 -7.17 42.12 24.15
N SER A 2 -6.47 41.34 23.32
CA SER A 2 -7.02 40.64 22.14
C SER A 2 -5.97 39.65 21.62
N THR A 3 -5.74 38.60 22.41
CA THR A 3 -4.85 37.50 22.07
C THR A 3 -5.49 36.24 22.60
N ASN A 4 -6.61 35.78 22.01
CA ASN A 4 -7.20 34.49 22.37
C ASN A 4 -7.94 33.75 21.24
N ASN A 5 -8.04 34.29 20.01
CA ASN A 5 -8.90 33.67 18.98
C ASN A 5 -8.17 33.02 17.79
N ILE A 6 -6.83 32.92 17.80
CA ILE A 6 -6.06 32.37 16.65
C ILE A 6 -5.53 30.94 16.93
N ALA A 7 -5.59 30.47 18.18
CA ALA A 7 -5.07 29.15 18.54
C ALA A 7 -6.04 27.97 18.32
N GLU A 8 -7.28 28.22 17.87
CA GLU A 8 -8.33 27.20 17.81
C GLU A 8 -8.70 26.74 16.38
N SER A 9 -7.80 26.90 15.41
CA SER A 9 -8.00 26.46 14.02
C SER A 9 -7.26 25.15 13.64
N SER A 10 -6.75 24.38 14.61
CA SER A 10 -5.83 23.26 14.31
C SER A 10 -6.39 21.85 14.58
N ASN A 11 -7.69 21.67 14.80
CA ASN A 11 -8.23 20.32 15.02
C ASN A 11 -9.69 20.09 14.59
N THR A 12 -10.07 20.53 13.39
CA THR A 12 -11.34 20.09 12.77
C THR A 12 -11.06 19.00 11.74
N GLN A 13 -10.52 17.86 12.20
CA GLN A 13 -10.43 16.66 11.36
C GLN A 13 -11.86 16.15 11.09
N ASN A 14 -12.26 16.09 9.81
CA ASN A 14 -13.54 15.52 9.41
C ASN A 14 -13.70 14.10 10.02
N PRO A 15 -14.75 13.83 10.83
CA PRO A 15 -14.89 12.54 11.53
C PRO A 15 -14.95 11.36 10.56
N ILE A 16 -15.48 11.59 9.36
CA ILE A 16 -15.53 10.62 8.25
C ILE A 16 -14.12 10.23 7.79
N LEU A 17 -13.21 11.19 7.63
CA LEU A 17 -11.83 10.93 7.16
C LEU A 17 -11.03 10.13 8.19
N LYS A 18 -11.28 10.37 9.49
CA LYS A 18 -10.67 9.63 10.59
C LYS A 18 -11.21 8.19 10.66
N LEU A 19 -12.52 8.02 10.50
CA LEU A 19 -13.15 6.69 10.44
C LEU A 19 -12.62 5.88 9.25
N LEU A 20 -12.53 6.50 8.07
CA LEU A 20 -12.02 5.86 6.86
C LEU A 20 -10.55 5.44 7.02
N ASP A 21 -9.69 6.30 7.55
CA ASP A 21 -8.27 5.97 7.82
C ASP A 21 -8.16 4.75 8.76
N CYS A 22 -8.88 4.77 9.89
CA CYS A 22 -8.87 3.68 10.84
C CYS A 22 -9.40 2.37 10.23
N SER A 23 -10.53 2.44 9.52
CA SER A 23 -11.14 1.28 8.86
C SER A 23 -10.20 0.67 7.82
N LEU A 24 -9.54 1.50 7.00
CA LEU A 24 -8.56 1.03 6.03
C LEU A 24 -7.38 0.33 6.71
N ARG A 25 -6.78 0.94 7.75
CA ARG A 25 -5.64 0.35 8.49
C ARG A 25 -6.01 -0.99 9.15
N VAL A 26 -7.23 -1.13 9.67
CA VAL A 26 -7.69 -2.40 10.23
C VAL A 26 -7.96 -3.43 9.14
N SER A 27 -8.53 -3.03 8.00
CA SER A 27 -8.89 -3.94 6.90
C SER A 27 -7.68 -4.55 6.18
N VAL A 28 -6.57 -3.82 6.05
CA VAL A 28 -5.37 -4.30 5.34
C VAL A 28 -4.64 -5.41 6.09
N ILE A 29 -4.80 -5.51 7.41
CA ILE A 29 -4.14 -6.52 8.24
C ILE A 29 -4.59 -7.94 7.85
N PRO A 30 -5.89 -8.31 7.93
CA PRO A 30 -6.34 -9.65 7.54
C PRO A 30 -6.12 -9.93 6.05
N LEU A 31 -6.23 -8.92 5.16
CA LEU A 31 -5.94 -9.10 3.74
C LEU A 31 -4.46 -9.44 3.48
N SER A 32 -3.54 -8.77 4.17
CA SER A 32 -2.10 -9.04 4.09
C SER A 32 -1.79 -10.43 4.64
N VAL A 33 -2.37 -10.80 5.79
CA VAL A 33 -2.20 -12.13 6.38
C VAL A 33 -2.74 -13.23 5.45
N ALA A 34 -3.91 -13.02 4.83
CA ALA A 34 -4.47 -13.96 3.87
C ALA A 34 -3.58 -14.11 2.62
N THR A 35 -3.03 -13.01 2.12
CA THR A 35 -2.08 -13.00 0.99
C THR A 35 -0.81 -13.81 1.33
N ILE A 36 -0.22 -13.57 2.50
CA ILE A 36 0.94 -14.29 3.00
C ILE A 36 0.63 -15.78 3.14
N TRP A 37 -0.46 -16.11 3.84
CA TRP A 37 -0.87 -17.48 4.10
C TRP A 37 -1.06 -18.26 2.81
N LEU A 38 -1.81 -17.70 1.86
CA LEU A 38 -2.08 -18.34 0.58
C LEU A 38 -0.80 -18.54 -0.24
N THR A 39 0.12 -17.58 -0.20
CA THR A 39 1.39 -17.66 -0.94
C THR A 39 2.37 -18.66 -0.31
N VAL A 40 2.58 -18.60 1.00
CA VAL A 40 3.55 -19.45 1.73
C VAL A 40 3.12 -20.92 1.73
N THR A 41 1.82 -21.19 1.80
CA THR A 41 1.28 -22.56 1.72
C THR A 41 1.17 -23.08 0.28
N ASN A 42 1.52 -22.27 -0.72
CA ASN A 42 1.45 -22.66 -2.12
C ASN A 42 2.64 -23.55 -2.49
N LYS A 43 2.32 -24.81 -2.80
CA LYS A 43 3.24 -25.80 -3.34
C LYS A 43 2.47 -26.74 -4.27
N GLN A 44 3.13 -27.22 -5.31
CA GLN A 44 2.59 -28.24 -6.19
C GLN A 44 3.73 -29.10 -6.74
N ASP A 45 3.55 -30.41 -6.71
CA ASP A 45 4.44 -31.39 -7.30
C ASP A 45 3.95 -31.82 -8.68
N ASN A 46 4.90 -32.17 -9.55
CA ASN A 46 4.66 -32.73 -10.87
C ASN A 46 5.72 -33.82 -11.14
N SER A 47 5.29 -35.01 -11.58
CA SER A 47 6.19 -36.16 -11.80
C SER A 47 7.17 -35.96 -12.97
N ILE A 48 6.85 -35.10 -13.93
CA ILE A 48 7.67 -34.85 -15.13
C ILE A 48 8.61 -33.66 -14.89
N TYR A 49 8.10 -32.58 -14.28
CA TYR A 49 8.79 -31.30 -14.18
C TYR A 49 9.36 -30.97 -12.79
N GLY A 50 9.08 -31.80 -11.77
CA GLY A 50 9.52 -31.58 -10.40
C GLY A 50 8.53 -30.77 -9.56
N ASP A 51 9.00 -30.27 -8.41
CA ASP A 51 8.18 -29.50 -7.46
C ASP A 51 8.37 -27.99 -7.58
N VAL A 52 7.26 -27.25 -7.51
CA VAL A 52 7.24 -25.79 -7.42
C VAL A 52 6.76 -25.37 -6.04
N LYS A 53 7.53 -24.48 -5.41
CA LYS A 53 7.26 -23.90 -4.09
C LYS A 53 7.42 -22.39 -4.16
N PHE A 54 6.73 -21.66 -3.27
CA PHE A 54 6.81 -20.19 -3.25
C PHE A 54 8.26 -19.66 -3.10
N ASN A 55 9.10 -20.32 -2.30
CA ASN A 55 10.47 -19.88 -2.02
C ASN A 55 11.43 -20.08 -3.21
N ASN A 56 10.98 -20.75 -4.28
CA ASN A 56 11.74 -20.87 -5.53
C ASN A 56 11.63 -19.60 -6.38
N LEU A 57 10.60 -18.76 -6.16
CA LEU A 57 10.33 -17.57 -6.96
C LEU A 57 10.60 -16.31 -6.14
N LEU A 58 11.63 -15.55 -6.53
CA LEU A 58 12.05 -14.34 -5.81
C LEU A 58 10.92 -13.30 -5.73
N GLY A 59 10.12 -13.15 -6.79
CA GLY A 59 8.97 -12.23 -6.80
C GLY A 59 7.93 -12.57 -5.73
N LEU A 60 7.64 -13.85 -5.50
CA LEU A 60 6.71 -14.27 -4.44
C LEU A 60 7.27 -14.01 -3.05
N LYS A 61 8.56 -14.26 -2.83
CA LYS A 61 9.23 -13.92 -1.57
C LYS A 61 9.15 -12.42 -1.31
N TYR A 62 9.42 -11.61 -2.33
CA TYR A 62 9.35 -10.16 -2.24
C TYR A 62 7.93 -9.69 -1.88
N MET A 63 6.90 -10.20 -2.56
CA MET A 63 5.50 -9.90 -2.24
C MET A 63 5.14 -10.29 -0.81
N VAL A 64 5.53 -11.48 -0.34
CA VAL A 64 5.30 -11.92 1.05
C VAL A 64 5.98 -11.01 2.06
N CYS A 65 7.25 -10.65 1.83
CA CYS A 65 7.97 -9.72 2.70
C CYS A 65 7.28 -8.35 2.74
N THR A 66 6.84 -7.84 1.58
CA THR A 66 6.10 -6.58 1.50
C THR A 66 4.78 -6.64 2.26
N CYS A 67 3.99 -7.71 2.11
CA CYS A 67 2.75 -7.89 2.88
C CYS A 67 3.02 -7.94 4.40
N ALA A 68 4.14 -8.53 4.83
CA ALA A 68 4.50 -8.60 6.23
C ALA A 68 4.86 -7.20 6.79
N ILE A 69 5.65 -6.43 6.04
CA ILE A 69 5.95 -5.02 6.37
C ILE A 69 4.66 -4.21 6.44
N CYS A 70 3.78 -4.38 5.46
CA CYS A 70 2.47 -3.73 5.39
C CYS A 70 1.61 -4.03 6.63
N ALA A 71 1.45 -5.31 7.00
CA ALA A 71 0.66 -5.70 8.17
C ALA A 71 1.25 -5.13 9.48
N ALA A 72 2.57 -5.20 9.65
CA ALA A 72 3.25 -4.65 10.82
C ALA A 72 3.09 -3.13 10.91
N TYR A 73 3.28 -2.43 9.77
CA TYR A 73 3.09 -0.99 9.69
C TYR A 73 1.64 -0.58 9.96
N ALA A 74 0.66 -1.26 9.38
CA ALA A 74 -0.75 -0.96 9.59
C ALA A 74 -1.17 -1.11 11.06
N LEU A 75 -0.68 -2.17 11.72
CA LEU A 75 -0.89 -2.38 13.15
C LEU A 75 -0.25 -1.26 13.98
N PHE A 76 1.01 -0.94 13.71
CA PHE A 76 1.73 0.14 14.39
C PHE A 76 1.02 1.49 14.19
N ALA A 77 0.61 1.81 12.96
CA ALA A 77 -0.05 3.06 12.64
C ALA A 77 -1.44 3.16 13.27
N ALA A 78 -2.19 2.06 13.35
CA ALA A 78 -3.45 2.01 14.09
C ALA A 78 -3.22 2.34 15.57
N ILE A 79 -2.25 1.68 16.22
CA ILE A 79 -1.90 1.93 17.63
C ILE A 79 -1.44 3.39 17.84
N ALA A 80 -0.53 3.87 17.00
CA ALA A 80 0.05 5.20 17.09
C ALA A 80 -1.00 6.31 16.89
N SER A 81 -2.09 6.05 16.15
CA SER A 81 -3.18 7.01 15.95
C SER A 81 -3.94 7.39 17.23
N TRP A 82 -3.89 6.53 18.27
CA TRP A 82 -4.44 6.84 19.60
C TRP A 82 -3.47 7.63 20.49
N ILE A 83 -2.19 7.74 20.11
CA ILE A 83 -1.16 8.41 20.90
C ILE A 83 -0.97 9.85 20.39
N ARG A 84 -1.41 10.83 21.19
CA ARG A 84 -1.42 12.27 20.85
C ARG A 84 -0.07 12.82 20.34
N TYR A 85 1.06 12.24 20.77
CA TYR A 85 2.41 12.61 20.33
C TYR A 85 2.68 12.32 18.84
N PHE A 86 2.16 11.21 18.31
CA PHE A 86 2.38 10.86 16.90
C PHE A 86 1.43 11.61 15.97
N VAL A 87 0.22 11.93 16.46
CA VAL A 87 -0.81 12.65 15.69
C VAL A 87 -0.34 14.03 15.21
N THR A 88 0.56 14.69 15.94
CA THR A 88 1.13 15.99 15.54
C THR A 88 2.14 15.89 14.40
N LYS A 89 2.62 14.69 14.05
CA LYS A 89 3.60 14.45 12.98
C LYS A 89 2.95 13.84 11.72
N ALA A 90 1.98 14.56 11.14
CA ALA A 90 1.28 14.13 9.91
C ALA A 90 2.22 13.73 8.76
N TRP A 91 3.38 14.39 8.65
CA TRP A 91 4.39 14.09 7.64
C TRP A 91 4.99 12.68 7.76
N LEU A 92 5.14 12.15 8.97
CA LEU A 92 5.66 10.78 9.16
C LEU A 92 4.71 9.73 8.59
N PHE A 93 3.40 9.87 8.88
CA PHE A 93 2.39 8.97 8.32
C PHE A 93 2.33 9.07 6.80
N PHE A 94 2.41 10.29 6.24
CA PHE A 94 2.44 10.49 4.80
C PHE A 94 3.62 9.76 4.14
N VAL A 95 4.84 9.97 4.62
CA VAL A 95 6.03 9.34 4.03
C VAL A 95 5.96 7.81 4.19
N SER A 96 5.55 7.31 5.35
CA SER A 96 5.42 5.86 5.57
C SER A 96 4.33 5.22 4.70
N ASP A 97 3.12 5.81 4.64
CA ASP A 97 2.03 5.31 3.79
C ASP A 97 2.48 5.27 2.31
N GLN A 98 3.22 6.28 1.86
CA GLN A 98 3.75 6.36 0.50
C GLN A 98 4.84 5.30 0.22
N ILE A 99 5.77 5.08 1.14
CA ILE A 99 6.81 4.03 1.01
C ILE A 99 6.16 2.65 0.89
N VAL A 100 5.18 2.35 1.76
CA VAL A 100 4.47 1.06 1.72
C VAL A 100 3.70 0.91 0.41
N ALA A 101 3.01 1.95 -0.06
CA ALA A 101 2.32 1.93 -1.35
C ALA A 101 3.30 1.59 -2.51
N TYR A 102 4.49 2.21 -2.53
CA TYR A 102 5.50 1.90 -3.55
C TYR A 102 5.99 0.46 -3.47
N LEU A 103 6.29 -0.06 -2.28
CA LEU A 103 6.67 -1.47 -2.10
C LEU A 103 5.57 -2.42 -2.58
N MET A 104 4.31 -2.10 -2.30
CA MET A 104 3.15 -2.88 -2.73
C MET A 104 3.06 -2.91 -4.26
N VAL A 105 3.23 -1.77 -4.95
CA VAL A 105 3.22 -1.68 -6.42
C VAL A 105 4.37 -2.51 -7.02
N THR A 106 5.61 -2.31 -6.56
CA THR A 106 6.78 -2.96 -7.17
C THR A 106 6.74 -4.47 -6.97
N SER A 107 6.37 -4.95 -5.78
CA SER A 107 6.25 -6.38 -5.52
C SER A 107 5.07 -7.03 -6.25
N GLY A 108 3.94 -6.32 -6.37
CA GLY A 108 2.80 -6.75 -7.17
C GLY A 108 3.16 -6.87 -8.66
N ALA A 109 3.88 -5.87 -9.20
CA ALA A 109 4.35 -5.90 -10.58
C ALA A 109 5.27 -7.09 -10.87
N ALA A 110 6.22 -7.37 -9.98
CA ALA A 110 7.12 -8.52 -10.11
C ALA A 110 6.34 -9.86 -10.16
N VAL A 111 5.32 -10.03 -9.32
CA VAL A 111 4.49 -11.25 -9.33
C VAL A 111 3.54 -11.28 -10.53
N MET A 112 2.98 -10.15 -10.95
CA MET A 112 2.18 -10.04 -12.17
C MET A 112 2.95 -10.49 -13.40
N GLU A 113 4.21 -10.09 -13.55
CA GLU A 113 5.07 -10.51 -14.66
C GLU A 113 5.35 -12.02 -14.63
N ILE A 114 5.71 -12.56 -13.46
CA ILE A 114 5.91 -14.01 -13.29
C ILE A 114 4.63 -14.77 -13.65
N LEU A 115 3.47 -14.29 -13.19
CA LEU A 115 2.18 -14.92 -13.47
C LEU A 115 1.82 -14.83 -14.95
N TYR A 116 2.11 -13.70 -15.59
CA TYR A 116 1.86 -13.49 -17.01
C TYR A 116 2.68 -14.47 -17.86
N LEU A 117 3.98 -14.59 -17.59
CA LEU A 117 4.84 -15.56 -18.26
C LEU A 117 4.41 -17.01 -17.97
N ALA A 118 3.99 -17.29 -16.73
CA ALA A 118 3.55 -18.64 -16.37
C ALA A 118 2.27 -19.06 -17.11
N TYR A 119 1.35 -18.15 -17.42
CA TYR A 119 0.10 -18.43 -18.17
C TYR A 119 0.25 -18.33 -19.68
N ASN A 120 1.09 -17.43 -20.20
CA ASN A 120 1.14 -17.16 -21.64
C ASN A 120 2.42 -17.68 -22.31
N GLY A 121 3.48 -17.90 -21.54
CA GLY A 121 4.82 -18.13 -22.08
C GLY A 121 5.35 -16.94 -22.89
N ASP A 122 6.46 -17.17 -23.61
CA ASP A 122 6.96 -16.27 -24.65
C ASP A 122 7.66 -17.09 -25.74
N GLN A 123 7.04 -17.12 -26.93
CA GLN A 123 7.55 -17.87 -28.06
C GLN A 123 8.88 -17.31 -28.61
N LYS A 124 9.16 -16.01 -28.46
CA LYS A 124 10.38 -15.37 -29.00
C LYS A 124 11.64 -15.84 -28.29
N ILE A 125 11.52 -16.19 -27.01
CA ILE A 125 12.62 -16.70 -26.18
C ILE A 125 12.42 -18.17 -25.79
N THR A 126 11.49 -18.87 -26.44
CA THR A 126 11.19 -20.30 -26.22
C THR A 126 10.78 -20.62 -24.78
N TRP A 127 10.11 -19.67 -24.11
CA TRP A 127 9.57 -19.90 -22.76
C TRP A 127 8.18 -20.53 -22.86
N SER A 128 8.04 -21.76 -22.39
CA SER A 128 6.75 -22.47 -22.36
C SER A 128 5.82 -22.00 -21.24
N GLU A 129 4.51 -22.09 -21.47
CA GLU A 129 3.51 -21.94 -20.41
C GLU A 129 3.75 -22.96 -19.29
N ALA A 130 3.82 -22.48 -18.04
CA ALA A 130 3.99 -23.33 -16.86
C ALA A 130 2.64 -23.71 -16.20
N CYS A 131 1.63 -22.85 -16.29
CA CYS A 131 0.34 -23.03 -15.62
C CYS A 131 -0.50 -24.18 -16.20
N SER A 132 -0.22 -24.63 -17.42
CA SER A 132 -0.77 -25.88 -17.98
C SER A 132 -0.42 -27.09 -17.11
N SER A 133 0.81 -27.15 -16.59
CA SER A 133 1.31 -28.20 -15.70
C SER A 133 1.07 -27.91 -14.21
N TYR A 134 1.05 -26.62 -13.83
CA TYR A 134 0.97 -26.16 -12.44
C TYR A 134 -0.30 -25.34 -12.13
N GLY A 135 -1.44 -25.73 -12.71
CA GLY A 135 -2.68 -24.93 -12.65
C GLY A 135 -3.17 -24.62 -11.23
N LYS A 136 -3.04 -25.54 -10.27
CA LYS A 136 -3.44 -25.31 -8.87
C LYS A 136 -2.55 -24.24 -8.22
N PHE A 137 -1.25 -24.31 -8.44
CA PHE A 137 -0.29 -23.32 -7.96
C PHE A 137 -0.58 -21.94 -8.57
N CYS A 138 -0.80 -21.86 -9.88
CA CYS A 138 -1.08 -20.61 -10.58
C CYS A 138 -2.42 -19.99 -10.18
N ASN A 139 -3.46 -20.79 -9.94
CA ASN A 139 -4.75 -20.27 -9.49
C ASN A 139 -4.65 -19.66 -8.09
N LYS A 140 -3.96 -20.35 -7.15
CA LYS A 140 -3.70 -19.79 -5.82
C LYS A 140 -2.87 -18.51 -5.88
N MET A 141 -1.85 -18.47 -6.74
CA MET A 141 -1.02 -17.29 -6.94
C MET A 141 -1.83 -16.11 -7.51
N LYS A 142 -2.75 -16.36 -8.45
CA LYS A 142 -3.67 -15.35 -8.99
C LYS A 142 -4.57 -14.77 -7.89
N VAL A 143 -5.14 -15.62 -7.03
CA VAL A 143 -5.96 -15.16 -5.90
C VAL A 143 -5.13 -14.35 -4.90
N ALA A 144 -3.90 -14.78 -4.58
CA ALA A 144 -2.99 -14.03 -3.72
C ALA A 144 -2.69 -12.64 -4.29
N LEU A 145 -2.50 -12.55 -5.60
CA LEU A 145 -2.22 -11.28 -6.30
C LEU A 145 -3.42 -10.34 -6.30
N ILE A 146 -4.65 -10.86 -6.40
CA ILE A 146 -5.87 -10.08 -6.24
C ILE A 146 -5.98 -9.52 -4.83
N LEU A 147 -5.71 -10.33 -3.80
CA LEU A 147 -5.70 -9.86 -2.41
C LEU A 147 -4.62 -8.79 -2.19
N HIS A 148 -3.42 -8.97 -2.75
CA HIS A 148 -2.34 -7.97 -2.73
C HIS A 148 -2.76 -6.66 -3.40
N ALA A 149 -3.45 -6.73 -4.53
CA ALA A 149 -3.98 -5.56 -5.23
C ALA A 149 -5.05 -4.82 -4.40
N LEU A 150 -5.91 -5.52 -3.66
CA LEU A 150 -6.86 -4.90 -2.73
C LEU A 150 -6.13 -4.13 -1.62
N VAL A 151 -5.09 -4.73 -1.03
CA VAL A 151 -4.25 -4.05 -0.04
C VAL A 151 -3.59 -2.81 -0.64
N LEU A 152 -3.07 -2.90 -1.85
CA LEU A 152 -2.49 -1.76 -2.56
C LEU A 152 -3.52 -0.62 -2.75
N CYS A 153 -4.74 -0.93 -3.19
CA CYS A 153 -5.81 0.06 -3.33
C CYS A 153 -6.10 0.77 -2.00
N CYS A 154 -6.15 0.04 -0.88
CA CYS A 154 -6.30 0.64 0.45
C CYS A 154 -5.14 1.59 0.78
N PHE A 155 -3.89 1.20 0.47
CA PHE A 155 -2.72 2.05 0.72
C PHE A 155 -2.65 3.28 -0.17
N ILE A 156 -3.15 3.22 -1.41
CA ILE A 156 -3.30 4.41 -2.26
C ILE A 156 -4.26 5.40 -1.60
N VAL A 157 -5.41 4.93 -1.12
CA VAL A 157 -6.36 5.80 -0.42
C VAL A 157 -5.77 6.36 0.88
N LEU A 158 -5.06 5.55 1.67
CA LEU A 158 -4.35 6.02 2.86
C LEU A 158 -3.29 7.08 2.54
N ALA A 159 -2.50 6.89 1.49
CA ALA A 159 -1.50 7.86 1.03
C ALA A 159 -2.14 9.19 0.60
N LEU A 160 -3.31 9.14 -0.07
CA LEU A 160 -4.06 10.36 -0.42
C LEU A 160 -4.61 11.07 0.83
N ILE A 161 -5.16 10.33 1.78
CA ILE A 161 -5.66 10.89 3.05
C ILE A 161 -4.52 11.54 3.84
N SER A 162 -3.37 10.86 3.96
CA SER A 162 -2.22 11.38 4.70
C SER A 162 -1.56 12.56 3.99
N ALA A 163 -1.47 12.53 2.66
CA ALA A 163 -1.05 13.68 1.85
C ALA A 163 -1.95 14.89 2.10
N TYR A 164 -3.27 14.71 1.99
CA TYR A 164 -4.23 15.77 2.25
C TYR A 164 -4.03 16.40 3.63
N ARG A 165 -3.91 15.58 4.69
CA ARG A 165 -3.67 16.07 6.06
C ARG A 165 -2.32 16.78 6.22
N ALA A 166 -1.28 16.33 5.53
CA ALA A 166 0.04 16.94 5.59
C ALA A 166 0.07 18.28 4.87
N PHE A 167 -0.56 18.37 3.70
CA PHE A 167 -0.52 19.55 2.85
C PHE A 167 -1.59 20.60 3.18
N SER A 168 -2.73 20.22 3.76
CA SER A 168 -3.78 21.17 4.16
C SER A 168 -3.36 22.15 5.26
N LYS A 169 -2.18 21.96 5.87
CA LYS A 169 -1.61 22.86 6.88
C LYS A 169 -0.83 24.04 6.27
N PHE A 170 -0.51 23.98 4.97
CA PHE A 170 0.18 25.05 4.28
C PHE A 170 -0.84 25.92 3.56
N ASP A 171 -1.15 27.09 4.13
CA ASP A 171 -1.92 28.11 3.42
C ASP A 171 -1.08 28.67 2.25
N PRO A 172 -1.68 28.92 1.07
CA PRO A 172 -0.98 29.62 0.00
C PRO A 172 -0.57 31.01 0.51
N PRO A 173 0.62 31.53 0.11
CA PRO A 173 1.02 32.86 0.50
C PRO A 173 -0.06 33.86 0.06
N PHE A 174 -0.51 34.71 0.98
CA PHE A 174 -1.42 35.79 0.64
C PHE A 174 -0.73 36.67 -0.39
N LEU A 175 -1.28 36.72 -1.61
CA LEU A 175 -0.91 37.75 -2.58
C LEU A 175 -1.37 39.08 -1.98
N SER A 176 -0.46 39.81 -1.34
CA SER A 176 -0.69 41.21 -1.03
C SER A 176 -0.94 41.91 -2.35
N LYS A 177 -2.20 42.30 -2.60
CA LYS A 177 -2.52 43.36 -3.56
C LYS A 177 -1.85 44.64 -3.07
N GLN A 178 -0.58 44.82 -3.36
CA GLN A 178 0.13 46.05 -3.10
C GLN A 178 1.19 46.21 -4.18
N ASP A 179 0.72 46.48 -5.40
CA ASP A 179 1.54 47.08 -6.45
C ASP A 179 0.68 47.85 -7.47
N ASN A 180 -0.30 48.62 -6.98
CA ASN A 180 -1.11 49.54 -7.80
C ASN A 180 -1.43 50.86 -7.07
N GLU A 181 -0.59 51.28 -6.12
CA GLU A 181 -0.69 52.61 -5.49
C GLU A 181 0.60 53.44 -5.59
N GLU A 182 1.65 52.95 -6.28
CA GLU A 182 2.86 53.73 -6.59
C GLU A 182 2.95 54.17 -8.06
N ARG A 183 1.81 54.24 -8.76
CA ARG A 183 1.72 54.85 -10.09
C ARG A 183 0.32 55.36 -10.41
N THR A 184 -0.13 56.41 -9.73
CA THR A 184 -1.03 57.44 -10.27
C THR A 184 -0.98 58.69 -9.41
#